data_AF-A0AA37T6D4-F1
#
_entry.id   AF-A0AA37T6D4-F1
#
_cell.length_a   1.000
_cell.length_b   1.000
_cell.length_c   1.000
_cell.angle_alpha   90.00
_cell.angle_beta   90.00
_cell.angle_gamma   90.00
#
_symmetry.space_group_name_H-M   'P 1'
#
loop_
_entity.id
_entity.type
_entity.pdbx_description
1 polymer ?
#
loop_
_entity_poly.entity_id
_entity_poly.type
_entity_poly.pdbx_seq_one_letter_code
_entity_poly.pdbx_strand_id
1 'polypeptide(L)'
;MVSTIHSLAGFSFIAFALWHVKNNLLALINHLRLRTAKRLNFELAVAFFGVATLISLSLIDFDPFKQFYAWGQSLRSSNTHNKQSYAYEVIDMTTQSADGTHFRLDFRTGSRFAWPQYAFWLETLDGKMIQPLFVTAKLANNHFANKVKLKNPNQSFSENPLDSQPWNAIFNDGWEPQTAATRARPESLPVFLHKLGIHPKQLSKLDIDGLTGATASNSFIYLGNSKQALPQNVKLKLEINQSFDFNEYYSSDRFPDDPVYSGNGFSGQPSLIYETTINSDSNRSIYVLELVGHGHHSGKTGELYKDLSKITTAKYIVDRIVVEVGK
;
A
#
# COMPACT_ATOMS: atom_id res chain seq x y z
N MET A 1 20.44 -23.27 -10.84
CA MET A 1 21.49 -24.30 -10.99
C MET A 1 21.73 -25.07 -9.69
N VAL A 2 22.03 -24.41 -8.57
CA VAL A 2 22.25 -25.08 -7.26
C VAL A 2 21.02 -25.86 -6.76
N SER A 3 19.80 -25.31 -6.90
CA SER A 3 18.57 -26.02 -6.51
C SER A 3 18.33 -27.28 -7.34
N THR A 4 18.66 -27.24 -8.64
CA THR A 4 18.48 -28.37 -9.56
C THR A 4 19.47 -29.50 -9.23
N ILE A 5 20.73 -29.15 -8.92
CA ILE A 5 21.76 -30.10 -8.47
C ILE A 5 21.40 -30.69 -7.11
N HIS A 6 20.90 -29.88 -6.16
CA HIS A 6 20.49 -30.35 -4.84
C HIS A 6 19.29 -31.32 -4.91
N SER A 7 18.27 -30.99 -5.70
CA SER A 7 17.14 -31.89 -5.93
C SER A 7 17.58 -33.19 -6.60
N LEU A 8 18.43 -33.10 -7.63
CA LEU A 8 18.95 -34.28 -8.33
C LEU A 8 19.78 -35.16 -7.38
N ALA A 9 20.67 -34.58 -6.58
CA ALA A 9 21.44 -35.29 -5.57
C ALA A 9 20.55 -35.95 -4.51
N GLY A 10 19.49 -35.27 -4.07
CA GLY A 10 18.49 -35.82 -3.15
C GLY A 10 17.75 -37.03 -3.74
N PHE A 11 17.27 -36.92 -4.98
CA PHE A 11 16.62 -38.03 -5.68
C PHE A 11 17.58 -39.20 -5.93
N SER A 12 18.83 -38.92 -6.32
CA SER A 12 19.87 -39.94 -6.47
C SER A 12 20.16 -40.64 -5.15
N PHE A 13 20.27 -39.89 -4.04
CA PHE A 13 20.51 -40.47 -2.72
C PHE A 13 19.36 -41.38 -2.28
N ILE A 14 18.10 -40.96 -2.49
CA ILE A 14 16.92 -41.80 -2.22
C ILE A 14 16.95 -43.05 -3.08
N ALA A 15 17.25 -42.93 -4.38
CA ALA A 15 17.34 -44.08 -5.28
C ALA A 15 18.44 -45.07 -4.86
N PHE A 16 19.63 -44.58 -4.47
CA PHE A 16 20.71 -45.40 -3.94
C PHE A 16 20.33 -46.06 -2.60
N ALA A 17 19.65 -45.35 -1.71
CA ALA A 17 19.17 -45.90 -0.45
C ALA A 17 18.15 -47.03 -0.68
N LEU A 18 17.19 -46.83 -1.58
CA LEU A 18 16.21 -47.85 -1.97
C LEU A 18 16.89 -49.05 -2.64
N TRP A 19 17.86 -48.81 -3.52
CA TRP A 19 18.66 -49.87 -4.13
C TRP A 19 19.46 -50.66 -3.09
N HIS A 20 20.10 -49.97 -2.14
CA HIS A 20 20.85 -50.59 -1.04
C HIS A 20 19.95 -51.45 -0.15
N VAL A 21 18.75 -50.97 0.20
CA VAL A 21 17.76 -51.74 0.97
C VAL A 21 17.29 -52.97 0.20
N LYS A 22 16.98 -52.82 -1.10
CA LYS A 22 16.59 -53.94 -1.97
C LYS A 22 17.68 -55.00 -2.05
N ASN A 23 18.94 -54.59 -2.24
CA ASN A 23 20.04 -55.50 -2.44
C ASN A 23 20.50 -56.21 -1.16
N ASN A 24 20.27 -55.58 0.00
CA ASN A 24 20.56 -56.13 1.32
C ASN A 24 19.30 -56.63 2.06
N LEU A 25 18.19 -56.84 1.36
CA LEU A 25 16.90 -57.18 1.96
C LEU A 25 16.97 -58.51 2.72
N LEU A 26 17.69 -59.50 2.20
CA LEU A 26 17.94 -60.78 2.87
C LEU A 26 18.75 -60.64 4.16
N ALA A 27 19.75 -59.74 4.18
CA ALA A 27 20.52 -59.44 5.38
C ALA A 27 19.65 -58.72 6.42
N LEU A 28 18.81 -57.77 5.99
CA LEU A 28 17.86 -57.07 6.86
C LEU A 28 16.83 -58.05 7.47
N ILE A 29 16.27 -58.96 6.66
CA ILE A 29 15.36 -60.02 7.11
C ILE A 29 16.06 -60.98 8.07
N ASN A 30 17.35 -61.28 7.86
CA ASN A 30 18.13 -62.09 8.78
C ASN A 30 18.43 -61.39 10.11
N HIS A 31 18.55 -60.06 10.15
CA HIS A 31 18.62 -59.28 11.39
C HIS A 31 17.27 -59.17 12.13
N LEU A 32 16.15 -59.33 11.41
CA LEU A 32 14.78 -59.37 11.95
C LEU A 32 14.36 -60.78 12.38
N ARG A 33 14.93 -61.84 11.79
CA ARG A 33 14.79 -63.21 12.29
C ARG A 33 15.57 -63.34 13.59
N LEU A 34 14.86 -63.32 14.70
CA LEU A 34 15.36 -63.68 16.04
C LEU A 34 16.00 -65.08 15.98
N ARG A 35 17.29 -65.17 15.66
CA ARG A 35 18.10 -66.33 15.99
C ARG A 35 18.16 -66.36 17.51
N THR A 36 17.53 -67.38 18.07
CA THR A 36 17.67 -67.93 19.43
C THR A 36 18.93 -67.47 20.17
N ALA A 37 18.88 -66.26 20.72
CA ALA A 37 19.79 -65.73 21.75
C ALA A 37 19.13 -64.47 22.35
N LYS A 38 19.04 -64.42 23.67
CA LYS A 38 18.36 -63.42 24.51
C LYS A 38 18.93 -61.98 24.46
N ARG A 39 19.37 -61.47 23.31
CA ARG A 39 19.75 -60.04 23.16
C ARG A 39 19.05 -59.45 21.95
N LEU A 40 18.13 -58.51 22.22
CA LEU A 40 17.58 -57.61 21.23
C LEU A 40 18.74 -57.00 20.43
N ASN A 41 18.68 -56.97 19.10
CA ASN A 41 19.65 -56.27 18.25
C ASN A 41 19.53 -54.76 18.52
N PHE A 42 20.24 -54.29 19.55
CA PHE A 42 20.17 -52.94 20.08
C PHE A 42 20.36 -51.89 18.99
N GLU A 43 21.28 -52.13 18.06
CA GLU A 43 21.56 -51.25 16.91
C GLU A 43 20.34 -51.04 16.00
N LEU A 44 19.57 -52.10 15.72
CA LEU A 44 18.39 -52.02 14.86
C LEU A 44 17.25 -51.26 15.57
N ALA A 45 17.09 -51.48 16.88
CA ALA A 45 16.12 -50.76 17.70
C ALA A 45 16.49 -49.27 17.79
N VAL A 46 17.77 -48.93 17.97
CA VAL A 46 18.27 -47.55 17.99
C VAL A 46 18.05 -46.86 16.64
N ALA A 47 18.30 -47.54 15.53
CA ALA A 47 18.06 -46.97 14.20
C ALA A 47 16.57 -46.70 13.95
N PHE A 48 15.69 -47.66 14.28
CA PHE A 48 14.25 -47.49 14.11
C PHE A 48 13.69 -46.38 15.00
N PHE A 49 14.08 -46.36 16.28
CA PHE A 49 13.70 -45.27 17.18
C PHE A 49 14.25 -43.93 16.71
N GLY A 50 15.51 -43.86 16.28
CA GLY A 50 16.10 -42.64 15.76
C GLY A 50 15.34 -42.06 14.57
N VAL A 51 14.99 -42.89 13.58
CA VAL A 51 14.21 -42.45 12.42
C VAL A 51 12.79 -42.05 12.83
N ALA A 52 12.11 -42.84 13.66
CA ALA A 52 10.77 -42.53 14.15
C ALA A 52 10.74 -41.23 14.98
N THR A 53 11.78 -40.97 15.77
CA THR A 53 11.97 -39.73 16.52
C THR A 53 12.21 -38.56 15.57
N LEU A 54 13.09 -38.67 14.57
CA LEU A 54 13.31 -37.59 13.59
C LEU A 54 12.04 -37.25 12.81
N ILE A 55 11.27 -38.25 12.37
CA ILE A 55 9.99 -38.04 11.69
C ILE A 55 9.00 -37.37 12.64
N SER A 56 8.85 -37.87 13.87
CA SER A 56 7.95 -37.28 14.87
C SER A 56 8.32 -35.83 15.19
N LEU A 57 9.61 -35.55 15.42
CA LEU A 57 10.13 -34.20 15.68
C LEU A 57 9.92 -33.26 14.48
N SER A 58 9.97 -33.79 13.25
CA SER A 58 9.65 -33.02 12.05
C SER A 58 8.14 -32.76 11.92
N LEU A 59 7.27 -33.70 12.30
CA LEU A 59 5.81 -33.55 12.21
C LEU A 59 5.24 -32.61 13.28
N ILE A 60 5.92 -32.46 14.41
CA ILE A 60 5.53 -31.52 15.48
C ILE A 60 6.24 -30.16 15.38
N ASP A 61 6.91 -29.89 14.27
CA ASP A 61 7.62 -28.63 14.04
C ASP A 61 8.61 -28.27 15.16
N PHE A 62 9.46 -29.22 15.57
CA PHE A 62 10.42 -29.02 16.66
C PHE A 62 11.37 -27.84 16.38
N ASP A 63 11.49 -26.91 17.33
CA ASP A 63 12.11 -25.59 17.11
C ASP A 63 13.55 -25.62 16.57
N PRO A 64 14.46 -26.53 16.99
CA PRO A 64 15.79 -26.65 16.38
C PRO A 64 15.75 -26.93 14.86
N PHE A 65 14.77 -27.69 14.37
CA PHE A 65 14.59 -27.89 12.93
C PHE A 65 14.09 -26.63 12.24
N LYS A 66 13.25 -25.80 12.89
CA LYS A 66 12.89 -24.48 12.37
C LYS A 66 14.11 -23.57 12.27
N GLN A 67 15.00 -23.57 13.26
CA GLN A 67 16.24 -22.78 13.23
C GLN A 67 17.17 -23.24 12.10
N PHE A 68 17.34 -24.56 11.93
CA PHE A 68 18.13 -25.13 10.84
C PHE A 68 17.52 -24.83 9.46
N TYR A 69 16.19 -24.93 9.33
CA TYR A 69 15.46 -24.55 8.12
C TYR A 69 15.59 -23.05 7.81
N ALA A 70 15.43 -22.18 8.81
CA ALA A 70 15.59 -20.74 8.68
C ALA A 70 17.02 -20.35 8.30
N TRP A 71 18.03 -21.02 8.85
CA TRP A 71 19.43 -20.88 8.43
C TRP A 71 19.65 -21.35 6.99
N GLY A 72 19.06 -22.48 6.59
CA GLY A 72 19.09 -22.94 5.20
C GLY A 72 18.38 -21.98 4.22
N GLN A 73 17.33 -21.29 4.67
CA GLN A 73 16.67 -20.22 3.92
C GLN A 73 17.52 -18.95 3.87
N SER A 74 18.22 -18.58 4.95
CA SER A 74 19.09 -17.40 4.99
C SER A 74 20.26 -17.54 4.00
N LEU A 75 20.85 -18.73 3.89
CA LEU A 75 21.86 -19.06 2.89
C LEU A 75 21.35 -19.06 1.43
N ARG A 76 20.05 -19.29 1.21
CA ARG A 76 19.42 -19.13 -0.12
C ARG A 76 19.08 -17.67 -0.41
N SER A 77 18.76 -16.90 0.62
CA SER A 77 18.37 -15.49 0.51
C SER A 77 19.55 -14.53 0.31
N SER A 78 20.76 -14.92 0.71
CA SER A 78 21.98 -14.09 0.61
C SER A 78 22.43 -13.80 -0.84
N ASN A 79 21.87 -14.49 -1.83
CA ASN A 79 22.10 -14.27 -3.26
C ASN A 79 20.95 -13.53 -3.99
N THR A 80 20.02 -12.92 -3.25
CA THR A 80 18.93 -12.13 -3.84
C THR A 80 19.23 -10.65 -3.62
N HIS A 81 19.66 -9.94 -4.66
CA HIS A 81 19.74 -8.48 -4.69
C HIS A 81 18.53 -7.85 -4.00
N ASN A 82 18.75 -6.92 -3.05
CA ASN A 82 17.77 -6.06 -2.36
C ASN A 82 16.29 -6.35 -2.72
N LYS A 83 15.73 -7.41 -2.14
CA LYS A 83 14.33 -7.77 -2.37
C LYS A 83 13.43 -6.80 -1.61
N GLN A 84 13.07 -5.68 -2.25
CA GLN A 84 12.03 -4.79 -1.76
C GLN A 84 10.67 -5.48 -1.93
N SER A 85 9.97 -5.71 -0.82
CA SER A 85 8.62 -6.29 -0.82
C SER A 85 7.62 -5.20 -0.46
N TYR A 86 6.53 -5.08 -1.22
CA TYR A 86 5.44 -4.15 -0.95
C TYR A 86 4.24 -4.92 -0.42
N ALA A 87 3.68 -4.49 0.71
CA ALA A 87 2.39 -4.97 1.18
C ALA A 87 1.28 -4.23 0.41
N TYR A 88 0.29 -4.98 -0.09
CA TYR A 88 -0.88 -4.40 -0.77
C TYR A 88 -2.14 -4.67 0.04
N GLU A 89 -2.88 -3.61 0.33
CA GLU A 89 -4.24 -3.67 0.85
C GLU A 89 -5.23 -3.72 -0.32
N VAL A 90 -6.24 -4.59 -0.28
CA VAL A 90 -7.30 -4.61 -1.30
C VAL A 90 -8.51 -3.87 -0.78
N ILE A 91 -8.91 -2.81 -1.48
CA ILE A 91 -10.10 -2.01 -1.20
C ILE A 91 -11.12 -2.33 -2.29
N ASP A 92 -12.09 -3.18 -1.96
CA ASP A 92 -13.14 -3.57 -2.90
C ASP A 92 -14.39 -2.73 -2.67
N MET A 93 -14.68 -1.88 -3.66
CA MET A 93 -15.86 -1.02 -3.74
C MET A 93 -16.73 -1.38 -4.94
N THR A 94 -16.57 -2.59 -5.49
CA THR A 94 -17.41 -3.06 -6.59
C THR A 94 -18.88 -3.16 -6.15
N THR A 95 -19.76 -2.70 -7.02
CA THR A 95 -21.21 -2.75 -6.84
C THR A 95 -21.79 -3.72 -7.86
N GLN A 96 -22.92 -4.36 -7.55
CA GLN A 96 -23.59 -5.32 -8.46
C GLN A 96 -24.31 -4.65 -9.63
N SER A 97 -23.81 -3.53 -10.15
CA SER A 97 -24.37 -2.89 -11.34
C SER A 97 -23.88 -3.62 -12.59
N ALA A 98 -24.81 -4.18 -13.36
CA ALA A 98 -24.50 -5.00 -14.54
C ALA A 98 -23.94 -4.19 -15.73
N ASP A 99 -24.09 -2.86 -15.73
CA ASP A 99 -23.81 -2.01 -16.90
C ASP A 99 -22.56 -1.14 -16.74
N GLY A 100 -21.84 -1.26 -15.62
CA GLY A 100 -20.67 -0.44 -15.29
C GLY A 100 -19.35 -1.00 -15.82
N THR A 101 -18.43 -0.11 -16.20
CA THR A 101 -17.05 -0.49 -16.54
C THR A 101 -16.27 -0.75 -15.26
N HIS A 102 -15.59 -1.90 -15.18
CA HIS A 102 -14.77 -2.27 -14.02
C HIS A 102 -13.39 -1.63 -14.06
N PHE A 103 -12.89 -1.23 -12.89
CA PHE A 103 -11.57 -0.68 -12.71
C PHE A 103 -10.82 -1.44 -11.62
N ARG A 104 -9.56 -1.74 -11.91
CA ARG A 104 -8.57 -2.18 -10.93
C ARG A 104 -7.45 -1.15 -10.92
N LEU A 105 -7.37 -0.34 -9.87
CA LEU A 105 -6.32 0.65 -9.69
C LEU A 105 -5.26 0.11 -8.73
N ASP A 106 -4.05 -0.10 -9.23
CA ASP A 106 -2.85 -0.43 -8.48
C ASP A 106 -2.13 0.87 -8.11
N PHE A 107 -2.14 1.20 -6.82
CA PHE A 107 -1.44 2.35 -6.25
C PHE A 107 -0.22 1.86 -5.49
N ARG A 108 0.96 2.24 -5.95
CA ARG A 108 2.22 1.99 -5.26
C ARG A 108 2.67 3.25 -4.53
N THR A 109 2.80 3.14 -3.22
CA THR A 109 3.27 4.22 -2.33
C THR A 109 4.73 4.55 -2.60
N GLY A 110 5.05 5.85 -2.65
CA GLY A 110 6.42 6.33 -2.70
C GLY A 110 7.04 6.50 -1.31
N SER A 111 8.30 6.92 -1.27
CA SER A 111 9.09 7.05 -0.04
C SER A 111 8.60 8.14 0.93
N ARG A 112 7.72 9.04 0.48
CA ARG A 112 7.14 10.12 1.29
C ARG A 112 5.67 9.91 1.64
N PHE A 113 5.11 8.73 1.38
CA PHE A 113 3.72 8.41 1.72
C PHE A 113 3.50 8.30 3.24
N ALA A 114 2.72 9.20 3.81
CA ALA A 114 2.35 9.25 5.22
C ALA A 114 0.96 9.87 5.44
N TRP A 115 -0.04 9.01 5.67
CA TRP A 115 -1.42 9.40 6.01
C TRP A 115 -2.10 10.40 5.06
N PRO A 116 -2.05 10.21 3.73
CA PRO A 116 -2.61 11.18 2.81
C PRO A 116 -4.14 11.20 2.82
N GLN A 117 -4.70 12.30 2.30
CA GLN A 117 -6.05 12.33 1.77
C GLN A 117 -5.98 12.19 0.26
N TYR A 118 -6.91 11.44 -0.33
CA TYR A 118 -6.95 11.27 -1.79
C TYR A 118 -8.36 10.99 -2.28
N ALA A 119 -8.58 11.30 -3.54
CA ALA A 119 -9.78 10.98 -4.29
C ALA A 119 -9.40 10.61 -5.71
N PHE A 120 -10.22 9.80 -6.36
CA PHE A 120 -10.15 9.61 -7.80
C PHE A 120 -11.55 9.56 -8.41
N TRP A 121 -11.64 10.07 -9.63
CA TRP A 121 -12.89 10.35 -10.30
C TRP A 121 -12.73 10.33 -11.81
N LEU A 122 -13.86 10.30 -12.51
CA LEU A 122 -13.93 10.32 -13.95
C LEU A 122 -14.37 11.71 -14.44
N GLU A 123 -13.73 12.19 -15.49
CA GLU A 123 -14.13 13.39 -16.22
C GLU A 123 -14.29 13.11 -17.71
N THR A 124 -15.09 13.93 -18.37
CA THR A 124 -15.08 14.07 -19.82
C THR A 124 -13.79 14.76 -20.29
N LEU A 125 -13.50 14.74 -21.59
CA LEU A 125 -12.28 15.37 -22.14
C LEU A 125 -12.25 16.90 -21.95
N ASP A 126 -13.43 17.54 -21.95
CA ASP A 126 -13.65 18.96 -21.64
C ASP A 126 -13.60 19.27 -20.14
N GLY A 127 -13.40 18.27 -19.29
CA GLY A 127 -13.17 18.44 -17.86
C GLY A 127 -14.44 18.53 -17.01
N LYS A 128 -15.59 18.08 -17.51
CA LYS A 128 -16.81 17.95 -16.71
C LYS A 128 -16.73 16.67 -15.86
N MET A 129 -17.04 16.79 -14.57
CA MET A 129 -17.16 15.64 -13.66
C MET A 129 -18.23 14.67 -14.17
N ILE A 130 -17.86 13.41 -14.41
CA ILE A 130 -18.78 12.32 -14.72
C ILE A 130 -19.25 11.71 -13.40
N GLN A 131 -18.31 11.20 -12.59
CA GLN A 131 -18.60 10.67 -11.26
C GLN A 131 -17.34 10.56 -10.39
N PRO A 132 -17.47 10.70 -9.06
CA PRO A 132 -16.47 10.19 -8.13
C PRO A 132 -16.42 8.66 -8.19
N LEU A 133 -15.25 8.09 -7.89
CA LEU A 133 -15.05 6.66 -7.69
C LEU A 133 -14.65 6.36 -6.25
N PHE A 134 -13.83 7.23 -5.66
CA PHE A 134 -13.42 7.09 -4.27
C PHE A 134 -13.00 8.44 -3.67
N VAL A 135 -13.17 8.56 -2.35
CA VAL A 135 -12.50 9.57 -1.53
C VAL A 135 -12.23 9.03 -0.13
N THR A 136 -11.18 9.51 0.52
CA THR A 136 -10.89 9.17 1.92
C THR A 136 -11.99 9.64 2.87
N ALA A 137 -12.37 8.77 3.81
CA ALA A 137 -13.52 8.96 4.69
C ALA A 137 -13.42 10.20 5.59
N LYS A 138 -12.21 10.64 5.98
CA LYS A 138 -12.05 11.85 6.82
C LYS A 138 -12.53 13.10 6.07
N LEU A 139 -12.12 13.24 4.81
CA LEU A 139 -12.60 14.33 3.97
C LEU A 139 -14.08 14.18 3.66
N ALA A 140 -14.53 12.98 3.28
CA ALA A 140 -15.92 12.73 2.92
C ALA A 140 -16.91 13.05 4.06
N ASN A 141 -16.55 12.72 5.30
CA ASN A 141 -17.39 12.99 6.45
C ASN A 141 -17.18 14.38 7.06
N ASN A 142 -16.24 15.17 6.51
CA ASN A 142 -15.72 16.39 7.15
C ASN A 142 -15.43 16.18 8.65
N HIS A 143 -14.77 15.06 8.98
CA HIS A 143 -14.59 14.62 10.36
C HIS A 143 -13.10 14.58 10.74
N PHE A 144 -12.52 15.77 10.92
CA PHE A 144 -11.13 15.95 11.34
C PHE A 144 -11.02 16.06 12.87
N ALA A 145 -11.19 14.94 13.57
CA ALA A 145 -11.17 14.90 15.04
C ALA A 145 -9.79 15.17 15.65
N ASN A 146 -8.71 14.84 14.93
CA ASN A 146 -7.35 15.15 15.36
C ASN A 146 -7.13 16.66 15.39
N LYS A 147 -6.64 17.16 16.52
CA LYS A 147 -6.21 18.55 16.69
C LYS A 147 -4.75 18.56 17.01
N VAL A 148 -3.98 19.27 16.19
CA VAL A 148 -2.53 19.39 16.31
C VAL A 148 -2.18 20.84 16.59
N LYS A 149 -1.25 21.07 17.52
CA LYS A 149 -0.72 22.39 17.86
C LYS A 149 0.79 22.32 17.99
N LEU A 150 1.48 23.38 17.60
CA LEU A 150 2.90 23.52 17.90
C LEU A 150 3.13 23.67 19.40
N LYS A 151 4.20 23.04 19.90
CA LYS A 151 4.70 23.29 21.25
C LYS A 151 5.32 24.68 21.38
N ASN A 152 6.06 25.11 20.36
CA ASN A 152 6.57 26.46 20.23
C ASN A 152 5.81 27.20 19.11
N PRO A 153 4.92 28.15 19.45
CA PRO A 153 4.14 28.90 18.46
C PRO A 153 4.97 29.74 17.50
N ASN A 154 6.21 30.09 17.87
CA ASN A 154 7.11 30.90 17.04
C ASN A 154 8.00 30.05 16.13
N GLN A 155 7.85 28.72 16.15
CA GLN A 155 8.63 27.82 15.31
C GLN A 155 8.06 27.80 13.88
N SER A 156 8.92 28.01 12.88
CA SER A 156 8.60 27.84 11.47
C SER A 156 9.41 26.70 10.84
N PHE A 157 8.92 26.18 9.73
CA PHE A 157 9.50 25.06 9.00
C PHE A 157 9.65 25.39 7.52
N SER A 158 10.85 25.18 7.00
CA SER A 158 11.19 25.24 5.57
C SER A 158 11.51 23.87 4.99
N GLU A 159 11.19 22.80 5.73
CA GLU A 159 11.39 21.40 5.38
C GLU A 159 10.41 20.55 6.21
N ASN A 160 10.28 19.26 5.87
CA ASN A 160 9.43 18.37 6.64
C ASN A 160 9.98 18.19 8.07
N PRO A 161 9.26 18.64 9.11
CA PRO A 161 9.77 18.64 10.48
C PRO A 161 9.95 17.23 11.05
N LEU A 162 9.26 16.24 10.48
CA LEU A 162 9.32 14.86 10.93
C LEU A 162 10.55 14.11 10.42
N ASP A 163 11.33 14.73 9.52
CA ASP A 163 12.62 14.18 9.05
C ASP A 163 13.73 14.36 10.10
N SER A 164 13.64 15.41 10.90
CA SER A 164 14.70 15.81 11.83
C SER A 164 14.32 15.63 13.30
N GLN A 165 13.03 15.60 13.64
CA GLN A 165 12.57 15.51 15.02
C GLN A 165 11.36 14.58 15.15
N PRO A 166 11.22 13.84 16.28
CA PRO A 166 10.06 13.03 16.53
C PRO A 166 8.82 13.91 16.76
N TRP A 167 7.64 13.38 16.42
CA TRP A 167 6.35 14.07 16.55
C TRP A 167 6.16 14.81 17.88
N ASN A 168 6.44 14.12 18.98
CA ASN A 168 6.24 14.64 20.34
C ASN A 168 7.26 15.72 20.74
N ALA A 169 8.33 15.97 19.98
CA ALA A 169 9.22 17.11 20.21
C ALA A 169 8.61 18.42 19.69
N ILE A 170 7.79 18.33 18.63
CA ILE A 170 7.30 19.48 17.88
C ILE A 170 5.84 19.79 18.23
N PHE A 171 5.02 18.74 18.35
CA PHE A 171 3.57 18.87 18.41
C PHE A 171 2.99 18.42 19.76
N ASN A 172 1.89 19.08 20.14
CA ASN A 172 0.88 18.53 21.03
C ASN A 172 -0.33 18.15 20.18
N ASP A 173 -0.79 16.92 20.30
CA ASP A 173 -2.00 16.43 19.65
C ASP A 173 -3.07 16.02 20.65
N GLY A 174 -4.32 16.05 20.18
CA GLY A 174 -5.48 15.66 20.96
C GLY A 174 -6.63 15.22 20.07
N TRP A 175 -7.50 14.38 20.63
CA TRP A 175 -8.71 13.90 19.97
C TRP A 175 -9.91 14.74 20.41
N GLU A 176 -10.44 15.59 19.52
CA GLU A 176 -11.57 16.48 19.79
C GLU A 176 -12.72 16.30 18.78
N PRO A 177 -13.48 15.19 18.85
CA PRO A 177 -14.49 14.86 17.84
C PRO A 177 -15.63 15.88 17.77
N GLN A 178 -15.94 16.55 18.90
CA GLN A 178 -17.03 17.53 18.99
C GLN A 178 -16.81 18.78 18.14
N THR A 179 -15.55 19.09 17.82
CA THR A 179 -15.17 20.25 17.00
C THR A 179 -14.59 19.81 15.65
N ALA A 180 -14.75 18.53 15.27
CA ALA A 180 -14.18 17.97 14.04
C ALA A 180 -14.69 18.67 12.77
N ALA A 181 -15.99 18.97 12.72
CA ALA A 181 -16.63 19.60 11.57
C ALA A 181 -16.19 21.06 11.33
N THR A 182 -15.69 21.75 12.37
CA THR A 182 -15.18 23.12 12.24
C THR A 182 -13.74 23.16 11.72
N ARG A 183 -13.08 22.00 11.62
CA ARG A 183 -11.74 21.83 11.06
C ARG A 183 -11.79 21.29 9.63
N ALA A 184 -12.69 21.84 8.83
CA ALA A 184 -12.70 21.61 7.39
C ALA A 184 -11.29 21.82 6.81
N ARG A 185 -10.92 20.97 5.85
CA ARG A 185 -9.63 21.00 5.15
C ARG A 185 -9.85 21.16 3.66
N PRO A 186 -10.37 22.30 3.18
CA PRO A 186 -10.63 22.51 1.76
C PRO A 186 -9.36 22.47 0.89
N GLU A 187 -8.20 22.69 1.49
CA GLU A 187 -6.89 22.54 0.89
C GLU A 187 -6.45 21.09 0.70
N SER A 188 -7.14 20.12 1.31
CA SER A 188 -6.77 18.70 1.18
C SER A 188 -6.91 18.23 -0.28
N LEU A 189 -8.08 18.38 -0.91
CA LEU A 189 -8.32 17.97 -2.30
C LEU A 189 -9.10 19.05 -3.07
N PRO A 190 -8.51 20.24 -3.27
CA PRO A 190 -9.22 21.39 -3.79
C PRO A 190 -9.75 21.21 -5.22
N VAL A 191 -9.04 20.52 -6.10
CA VAL A 191 -9.54 20.32 -7.48
C VAL A 191 -10.80 19.46 -7.45
N PHE A 192 -10.76 18.33 -6.74
CA PHE A 192 -11.88 17.43 -6.56
C PHE A 192 -13.10 18.11 -5.91
N LEU A 193 -12.90 18.84 -4.81
CA LEU A 193 -13.99 19.52 -4.10
C LEU A 193 -14.69 20.56 -4.97
N HIS A 194 -13.93 21.37 -5.71
CA HIS A 194 -14.52 22.35 -6.64
C HIS A 194 -15.24 21.66 -7.81
N LYS A 195 -14.78 20.48 -8.26
CA LYS A 195 -15.49 19.67 -9.27
C LYS A 195 -16.83 19.15 -8.77
N LEU A 196 -16.99 18.96 -7.46
CA LEU A 196 -18.28 18.67 -6.83
C LEU A 196 -19.15 19.93 -6.63
N GLY A 197 -18.67 21.12 -7.01
CA GLY A 197 -19.34 22.38 -6.75
C GLY A 197 -19.25 22.84 -5.29
N ILE A 198 -18.33 22.28 -4.51
CA ILE A 198 -18.19 22.54 -3.08
C ILE A 198 -17.14 23.62 -2.87
N HIS A 199 -17.59 24.77 -2.36
CA HIS A 199 -16.69 25.86 -2.02
C HIS A 199 -16.03 25.65 -0.64
N PRO A 200 -14.80 26.15 -0.42
CA PRO A 200 -14.07 25.98 0.84
C PRO A 200 -14.84 26.34 2.11
N LYS A 201 -15.67 27.39 2.04
CA LYS A 201 -16.47 27.88 3.18
C LYS A 201 -17.74 27.06 3.44
N GLN A 202 -18.09 26.15 2.54
CA GLN A 202 -19.31 25.35 2.57
C GLN A 202 -19.02 23.85 2.77
N LEU A 203 -17.76 23.48 3.01
CA LEU A 203 -17.39 22.07 3.16
C LEU A 203 -18.10 21.47 4.38
N SER A 204 -19.01 20.54 4.10
CA SER A 204 -19.74 19.70 5.05
C SER A 204 -19.50 18.23 4.73
N LYS A 205 -20.23 17.31 5.38
CA LYS A 205 -20.31 15.92 4.90
C LYS A 205 -20.68 15.93 3.41
N LEU A 206 -19.93 15.18 2.62
CA LEU A 206 -20.13 14.97 1.20
C LEU A 206 -21.26 13.96 0.97
N ASP A 207 -22.15 14.26 0.02
CA ASP A 207 -23.25 13.37 -0.37
C ASP A 207 -22.78 12.34 -1.42
N ILE A 208 -21.89 11.45 -0.97
CA ILE A 208 -21.20 10.43 -1.81
C ILE A 208 -21.12 9.08 -1.08
N ASP A 209 -22.20 8.72 -0.39
CA ASP A 209 -22.29 7.49 0.37
C ASP A 209 -21.96 6.26 -0.51
N GLY A 210 -21.17 5.33 0.03
CA GLY A 210 -20.73 4.13 -0.68
C GLY A 210 -19.50 4.30 -1.58
N LEU A 211 -18.90 5.50 -1.67
CA LEU A 211 -17.66 5.76 -2.40
C LEU A 211 -16.52 6.23 -1.47
N THR A 212 -16.61 5.90 -0.18
CA THR A 212 -15.67 6.38 0.84
C THR A 212 -15.02 5.22 1.58
N GLY A 213 -13.74 5.33 1.89
CA GLY A 213 -13.03 4.30 2.66
C GLY A 213 -11.96 4.87 3.59
N ALA A 214 -11.43 4.01 4.45
CA ALA A 214 -10.27 4.36 5.27
C ALA A 214 -9.08 4.76 4.37
N THR A 215 -8.25 5.68 4.86
CA THR A 215 -6.96 5.98 4.23
C THR A 215 -6.09 4.73 4.34
N ALA A 216 -5.65 4.19 3.20
CA ALA A 216 -4.73 3.04 3.16
C ALA A 216 -3.41 3.38 3.87
N SER A 217 -2.84 2.40 4.58
CA SER A 217 -1.56 2.57 5.28
C SER A 217 -0.36 2.15 4.44
N ASN A 218 -0.59 1.36 3.39
CA ASN A 218 0.40 0.82 2.46
C ASN A 218 -0.01 1.06 1.00
N SER A 219 0.74 0.45 0.07
CA SER A 219 0.28 0.29 -1.31
C SER A 219 -1.08 -0.41 -1.32
N PHE A 220 -1.91 -0.12 -2.30
CA PHE A 220 -3.26 -0.65 -2.34
C PHE A 220 -3.73 -0.95 -3.75
N ILE A 221 -4.62 -1.93 -3.85
CA ILE A 221 -5.41 -2.23 -5.04
C ILE A 221 -6.82 -1.78 -4.74
N TYR A 222 -7.32 -0.83 -5.51
CA TYR A 222 -8.73 -0.47 -5.50
C TYR A 222 -9.47 -1.22 -6.60
N LEU A 223 -10.59 -1.84 -6.25
CA LEU A 223 -11.54 -2.45 -7.19
C LEU A 223 -12.84 -1.66 -7.14
N GLY A 224 -13.36 -1.28 -8.30
CA GLY A 224 -14.64 -0.56 -8.38
C GLY A 224 -15.21 -0.61 -9.79
N ASN A 225 -16.36 0.02 -9.98
CA ASN A 225 -16.99 0.13 -11.28
C ASN A 225 -17.68 1.49 -11.45
N SER A 226 -17.80 1.95 -12.71
CA SER A 226 -18.65 3.09 -13.01
C SER A 226 -20.12 2.75 -12.79
N LYS A 227 -20.97 3.77 -12.59
CA LYS A 227 -22.41 3.58 -12.40
C LYS A 227 -23.11 3.14 -13.69
N GLN A 228 -22.54 3.51 -14.84
CA GLN A 228 -23.05 3.27 -16.18
C GLN A 228 -21.88 3.05 -17.13
N ALA A 229 -22.16 2.56 -18.33
CA ALA A 229 -21.17 2.45 -19.40
C ALA A 229 -20.51 3.81 -19.67
N LEU A 230 -19.19 3.81 -19.81
CA LEU A 230 -18.44 5.03 -20.04
C LEU A 230 -18.53 5.50 -21.49
N PRO A 231 -18.46 6.83 -21.72
CA PRO A 231 -18.13 7.36 -23.04
C PRO A 231 -16.84 6.74 -23.61
N GLN A 232 -16.70 6.81 -24.93
CA GLN A 232 -15.54 6.26 -25.65
C GLN A 232 -14.21 6.77 -25.08
N ASN A 233 -14.14 8.06 -24.71
CA ASN A 233 -12.96 8.66 -24.12
C ASN A 233 -13.32 9.34 -22.81
N VAL A 234 -12.63 8.96 -21.75
CA VAL A 234 -12.77 9.56 -20.41
C VAL A 234 -11.41 9.81 -19.79
N LYS A 235 -11.33 10.80 -18.92
CA LYS A 235 -10.18 11.04 -18.07
C LYS A 235 -10.41 10.37 -16.73
N LEU A 236 -9.47 9.55 -16.28
CA LEU A 236 -9.38 9.14 -14.89
C LEU A 236 -8.37 10.05 -14.20
N LYS A 237 -8.79 10.67 -13.10
CA LYS A 237 -7.96 11.53 -12.28
C LYS A 237 -7.82 11.00 -10.88
N LEU A 238 -6.66 11.24 -10.28
CA LEU A 238 -6.40 11.07 -8.86
C LEU A 238 -5.82 12.37 -8.31
N GLU A 239 -6.37 12.86 -7.21
CA GLU A 239 -5.78 13.94 -6.42
C GLU A 239 -5.36 13.38 -5.07
N ILE A 240 -4.16 13.75 -4.61
CA ILE A 240 -3.59 13.29 -3.34
C ILE A 240 -2.87 14.42 -2.64
N ASN A 241 -3.05 14.51 -1.32
CA ASN A 241 -2.37 15.49 -0.48
C ASN A 241 -2.00 14.90 0.87
N GLN A 242 -0.99 15.47 1.50
CA GLN A 242 -0.46 15.10 2.79
C GLN A 242 -0.02 16.34 3.56
N SER A 243 -0.50 16.49 4.79
CA SER A 243 -0.09 17.56 5.69
C SER A 243 1.37 17.42 6.13
N PHE A 244 1.92 18.50 6.67
CA PHE A 244 3.27 18.63 7.23
C PHE A 244 4.42 18.54 6.20
N ASP A 245 4.12 18.45 4.91
CA ASP A 245 5.14 18.34 3.85
C ASP A 245 5.66 19.71 3.40
N PHE A 246 6.32 20.44 4.30
CA PHE A 246 6.90 21.76 4.00
C PHE A 246 8.19 21.66 3.17
N ASN A 247 8.50 22.71 2.43
CA ASN A 247 9.79 22.90 1.76
C ASN A 247 10.19 24.38 1.74
N GLU A 248 11.32 24.72 1.10
CA GLU A 248 11.82 26.09 1.04
C GLU A 248 10.80 27.06 0.44
N TYR A 249 10.07 26.62 -0.59
CA TYR A 249 9.00 27.42 -1.14
C TYR A 249 7.80 27.37 -0.20
N TYR A 250 7.11 26.25 -0.05
CA TYR A 250 5.97 26.05 0.85
C TYR A 250 6.44 25.91 2.30
N SER A 251 7.06 26.96 2.85
CA SER A 251 7.37 27.06 4.29
C SER A 251 6.10 27.29 5.09
N SER A 252 6.10 26.95 6.38
CA SER A 252 4.90 27.07 7.23
C SER A 252 4.41 28.52 7.42
N ASP A 253 5.29 29.50 7.23
CA ASP A 253 5.07 30.93 7.42
C ASP A 253 4.93 31.72 6.11
N ARG A 254 4.95 31.05 4.95
CA ARG A 254 4.96 31.71 3.64
C ARG A 254 3.75 32.60 3.37
N PHE A 255 2.56 32.15 3.79
CA PHE A 255 1.29 32.80 3.48
C PHE A 255 0.64 33.25 4.79
N PRO A 256 1.21 34.25 5.49
CA PRO A 256 0.78 34.63 6.84
C PRO A 256 -0.67 35.15 6.88
N ASP A 257 -1.13 35.75 5.78
CA ASP A 257 -2.51 36.24 5.62
C ASP A 257 -3.50 35.16 5.17
N ASP A 258 -3.04 33.91 5.01
CA ASP A 258 -3.87 32.78 4.63
C ASP A 258 -4.13 31.84 5.84
N PRO A 259 -5.29 31.99 6.50
CA PRO A 259 -5.60 31.22 7.70
C PRO A 259 -5.86 29.73 7.43
N VAL A 260 -6.05 29.32 6.16
CA VAL A 260 -6.16 27.90 5.81
C VAL A 260 -4.76 27.28 5.78
N TYR A 261 -3.82 27.94 5.09
CA TYR A 261 -2.46 27.43 4.92
C TYR A 261 -1.61 27.58 6.19
N SER A 262 -1.49 28.80 6.73
CA SER A 262 -0.67 29.11 7.91
C SER A 262 -1.46 28.96 9.22
N GLY A 263 -2.67 28.40 9.15
CA GLY A 263 -3.47 28.06 10.32
C GLY A 263 -3.05 26.75 10.99
N ASN A 264 -4.02 26.08 11.62
CA ASN A 264 -3.80 24.81 12.33
C ASN A 264 -3.85 23.55 11.43
N GLY A 265 -3.85 23.76 10.10
CA GLY A 265 -3.95 22.69 9.10
C GLY A 265 -2.61 22.05 8.76
N PHE A 266 -1.51 22.79 8.95
CA PHE A 266 -0.15 22.37 8.57
C PHE A 266 -0.11 21.85 7.12
N SER A 267 -0.64 22.62 6.17
CA SER A 267 -0.90 22.14 4.80
C SER A 267 0.37 21.74 4.05
N GLY A 268 1.41 22.56 4.10
CA GLY A 268 2.67 22.30 3.39
C GLY A 268 2.50 22.41 1.87
N GLN A 269 3.21 21.57 1.12
CA GLN A 269 3.08 21.49 -0.34
C GLN A 269 1.63 21.17 -0.77
N PRO A 270 1.16 21.72 -1.90
CA PRO A 270 -0.21 21.52 -2.37
C PRO A 270 -0.46 20.07 -2.82
N SER A 271 -1.74 19.73 -2.94
CA SER A 271 -2.18 18.46 -3.53
C SER A 271 -1.62 18.24 -4.93
N LEU A 272 -1.31 16.99 -5.28
CA LEU A 272 -0.87 16.59 -6.62
C LEU A 272 -1.98 15.89 -7.39
N ILE A 273 -2.05 16.17 -8.69
CA ILE A 273 -3.06 15.60 -9.60
C ILE A 273 -2.36 14.70 -10.62
N TYR A 274 -2.80 13.45 -10.66
CA TYR A 274 -2.41 12.46 -11.65
C TYR A 274 -3.57 12.21 -12.61
N GLU A 275 -3.30 12.06 -13.91
CA GLU A 275 -4.32 11.90 -14.95
C GLU A 275 -3.91 10.83 -15.96
N THR A 276 -4.89 10.09 -16.47
CA THR A 276 -4.76 9.31 -17.70
C THR A 276 -6.04 9.40 -18.53
N THR A 277 -5.93 9.17 -19.85
CA THR A 277 -7.09 9.10 -20.74
C THR A 277 -7.34 7.64 -21.13
N ILE A 278 -8.54 7.16 -20.80
CA ILE A 278 -9.00 5.81 -21.12
C ILE A 278 -9.81 5.88 -22.41
N ASN A 279 -9.49 4.99 -23.36
CA ASN A 279 -10.23 4.82 -24.60
C ASN A 279 -10.86 3.42 -24.65
N SER A 280 -12.19 3.36 -24.60
CA SER A 280 -12.95 2.11 -24.51
C SER A 280 -12.86 1.22 -25.77
N ASP A 281 -12.59 1.80 -26.94
CA ASP A 281 -12.48 1.07 -28.22
C ASP A 281 -11.08 0.49 -28.44
N SER A 282 -10.11 0.90 -27.63
CA SER A 282 -8.75 0.40 -27.76
C SER A 282 -8.64 -1.06 -27.32
N ASN A 283 -7.65 -1.78 -27.86
CA ASN A 283 -7.24 -3.08 -27.32
C ASN A 283 -6.40 -2.95 -26.04
N ARG A 284 -6.25 -1.73 -25.52
CA ARG A 284 -5.47 -1.42 -24.32
C ARG A 284 -6.38 -1.47 -23.09
N SER A 285 -6.10 -2.39 -22.18
CA SER A 285 -6.77 -2.47 -20.87
C SER A 285 -5.99 -1.76 -19.76
N ILE A 286 -4.68 -1.52 -19.94
CA ILE A 286 -3.81 -1.00 -18.87
C ILE A 286 -3.32 0.42 -19.18
N TYR A 287 -3.51 1.33 -18.25
CA TYR A 287 -3.14 2.75 -18.35
C TYR A 287 -2.31 3.17 -17.14
N VAL A 288 -1.35 4.08 -17.35
CA VAL A 288 -0.56 4.69 -16.28
C VAL A 288 -1.08 6.11 -16.08
N LEU A 289 -1.27 6.52 -14.82
CA LEU A 289 -1.59 7.92 -14.52
C LEU A 289 -0.30 8.70 -14.32
N GLU A 290 -0.20 9.82 -15.01
CA GLU A 290 0.97 10.69 -15.00
C GLU A 290 0.69 11.93 -14.16
N LEU A 291 1.71 12.46 -13.48
CA LEU A 291 1.61 13.72 -12.74
C LEU A 291 1.40 14.89 -13.72
N VAL A 292 0.24 15.54 -13.65
CA VAL A 292 -0.14 16.62 -14.58
C VAL A 292 -0.14 18.01 -13.96
N GLY A 293 -0.10 18.10 -12.63
CA GLY A 293 -0.08 19.39 -11.93
C GLY A 293 -0.38 19.28 -10.44
N HIS A 294 -0.68 20.41 -9.84
CA HIS A 294 -1.03 20.54 -8.43
C HIS A 294 -2.27 21.44 -8.22
N GLY A 295 -2.90 21.31 -7.07
CA GLY A 295 -4.03 22.15 -6.65
C GLY A 295 -3.59 23.47 -6.00
N HIS A 296 -4.54 24.30 -5.59
CA HIS A 296 -4.22 25.51 -4.84
C HIS A 296 -3.84 25.17 -3.39
N HIS A 297 -2.74 25.72 -2.87
CA HIS A 297 -2.19 25.43 -1.52
C HIS A 297 -3.18 25.63 -0.36
N SER A 298 -4.15 26.55 -0.50
CA SER A 298 -5.26 26.78 0.45
C SER A 298 -6.64 26.36 -0.05
N GLY A 299 -6.72 25.75 -1.23
CA GLY A 299 -7.98 25.40 -1.89
C GLY A 299 -8.91 26.53 -2.29
N LYS A 300 -8.41 27.77 -2.38
CA LYS A 300 -9.19 28.94 -2.84
C LYS A 300 -9.79 28.75 -4.23
N THR A 301 -9.11 28.00 -5.10
CA THR A 301 -9.54 27.69 -6.47
C THR A 301 -9.46 26.18 -6.74
N GLY A 302 -10.32 25.69 -7.63
CA GLY A 302 -10.25 24.32 -8.18
C GLY A 302 -9.39 24.19 -9.45
N GLU A 303 -8.55 25.17 -9.74
CA GLU A 303 -7.71 25.19 -10.93
C GLU A 303 -6.55 24.17 -10.84
N LEU A 304 -6.17 23.63 -12.00
CA LEU A 304 -5.00 22.77 -12.14
C LEU A 304 -3.79 23.61 -12.53
N TYR A 305 -2.82 23.70 -11.63
CA TYR A 305 -1.56 24.41 -11.86
C TYR A 305 -0.51 23.43 -12.39
N LYS A 306 0.01 23.70 -13.60
CA LYS A 306 0.98 22.81 -14.27
C LYS A 306 2.44 23.03 -13.84
N ASP A 307 2.73 24.17 -13.21
CA ASP A 307 4.09 24.47 -12.76
C ASP A 307 4.45 23.65 -11.52
N LEU A 308 5.32 22.65 -11.70
CA LEU A 308 5.79 21.78 -10.63
C LEU A 308 7.18 22.20 -10.10
N SER A 309 7.69 23.37 -10.48
CA SER A 309 9.04 23.83 -10.12
C SER A 309 9.25 24.00 -8.61
N LYS A 310 8.17 24.27 -7.87
CA LYS A 310 8.17 24.47 -6.41
C LYS A 310 7.79 23.24 -5.61
N ILE A 311 7.45 22.14 -6.28
CA ILE A 311 7.11 20.87 -5.66
C ILE A 311 8.37 20.01 -5.56
N THR A 312 8.70 19.57 -4.35
CA THR A 312 9.87 18.78 -4.01
C THR A 312 9.46 17.40 -3.48
N THR A 313 9.34 17.23 -2.16
CA THR A 313 9.10 15.94 -1.50
C THR A 313 7.74 15.33 -1.83
N ALA A 314 6.73 16.15 -2.10
CA ALA A 314 5.40 15.67 -2.46
C ALA A 314 5.38 14.78 -3.73
N LYS A 315 6.34 14.98 -4.65
CA LYS A 315 6.51 14.12 -5.86
C LYS A 315 6.80 12.66 -5.52
N TYR A 316 7.27 12.39 -4.31
CA TYR A 316 7.62 11.05 -3.84
C TYR A 316 6.55 10.45 -2.91
N ILE A 317 5.37 11.06 -2.80
CA ILE A 317 4.21 10.44 -2.11
C ILE A 317 3.72 9.23 -2.92
N VAL A 318 3.75 9.33 -4.25
CA VAL A 318 3.31 8.31 -5.18
C VAL A 318 4.52 7.81 -5.94
N ASP A 319 4.70 6.50 -6.00
CA ASP A 319 5.71 5.89 -6.86
C ASP A 319 5.11 5.55 -8.23
N ARG A 320 3.93 4.93 -8.24
CA ARG A 320 3.25 4.56 -9.48
C ARG A 320 1.75 4.40 -9.28
N ILE A 321 0.96 4.77 -10.27
CA ILE A 321 -0.46 4.44 -10.35
C ILE A 321 -0.74 3.79 -11.70
N VAL A 322 -1.28 2.58 -11.68
CA VAL A 322 -1.70 1.85 -12.87
C VAL A 322 -3.17 1.54 -12.73
N VAL A 323 -3.95 1.77 -13.77
CA VAL A 323 -5.34 1.33 -13.85
C VAL A 323 -5.48 0.30 -14.94
N GLU A 324 -6.11 -0.82 -14.60
CA GLU A 324 -6.64 -1.79 -15.53
C GLU A 324 -8.15 -1.59 -15.65
N VAL A 325 -8.64 -1.55 -16.87
CA VAL A 325 -10.04 -1.34 -17.22
C VAL A 325 -10.57 -2.65 -17.79
N GLY A 326 -11.54 -3.24 -17.10
CA GLY A 326 -12.25 -4.44 -17.56
C GLY A 326 -13.19 -4.08 -18.71
N LYS A 327 -13.19 -4.93 -19.74
CA LYS A 327 -14.16 -4.84 -20.86
C LYS A 327 -15.48 -5.48 -20.47
#